data_AF-A0A7J7NUS9-F1
#
_entry.id   AF-A0A7J7NUS9-F1
#
_cell.length_a   1.000
_cell.length_b   1.000
_cell.length_c   1.000
_cell.angle_alpha   90.00
_cell.angle_beta   90.00
_cell.angle_gamma   90.00
#
_symmetry.space_group_name_H-M   'P 1'
#
loop_
_entity.id
_entity.type
_entity.pdbx_description
1 polymer ?
#
loop_
_entity_poly.entity_id
_entity_poly.type
_entity_poly.pdbx_seq_one_letter_code
_entity_poly.pdbx_strand_id
1 'polypeptide(L)'
;MFVLASFAVTRVQHVQFCLNHFSSGVYAGPPVRNNLFKNQTKGTWDITCPSWMVWFHSGLLYQIKHHLFPKLPRCNLRKISPYVRELCKKHNLPYLSVSFLEANVLKIGTLRTAALQARVITNPIPKNL
;
A
#
# COMPACT_ATOMS: atom_id res chain seq x y z
N MET A 1 -19.43 17.20 -19.23
CA MET A 1 -18.10 17.74 -18.89
C MET A 1 -17.70 17.47 -17.42
N PHE A 2 -18.53 17.82 -16.43
CA PHE A 2 -18.25 17.58 -15.00
C PHE A 2 -17.86 16.13 -14.64
N VAL A 3 -18.61 15.13 -15.11
CA VAL A 3 -18.36 13.72 -14.81
C VAL A 3 -16.96 13.25 -15.25
N LEU A 4 -16.54 13.62 -16.45
CA LEU A 4 -15.22 13.25 -16.99
C LEU A 4 -14.09 13.91 -16.18
N ALA A 5 -14.24 15.19 -15.85
CA ALA A 5 -13.27 15.92 -15.01
C ALA A 5 -13.17 15.31 -13.61
N SER A 6 -14.31 14.97 -13.00
CA SER A 6 -14.36 14.31 -11.69
C SER A 6 -13.63 12.96 -11.71
N PHE A 7 -13.86 12.14 -12.74
CA PHE A 7 -13.17 10.86 -12.88
C PHE A 7 -11.67 11.03 -13.14
N ALA A 8 -11.26 12.03 -13.92
CA ALA A 8 -9.84 12.27 -14.18
C ALA A 8 -9.09 12.60 -12.88
N VAL A 9 -9.63 13.51 -12.06
CA VAL A 9 -9.03 13.91 -10.77
C VAL A 9 -9.04 12.76 -9.77
N THR A 10 -10.18 12.08 -9.61
CA THR A 10 -10.30 10.99 -8.62
C THR A 10 -9.44 9.77 -8.99
N ARG A 11 -9.26 9.47 -10.28
CA ARG A 11 -8.38 8.37 -10.74
C ARG A 11 -6.92 8.59 -10.36
N VAL A 12 -6.40 9.83 -10.44
CA VAL A 12 -5.03 10.11 -10.02
C VAL A 12 -4.85 9.73 -8.56
N GLN A 13 -5.79 10.14 -7.69
CA GLN A 13 -5.72 9.85 -6.27
C GLN A 13 -5.90 8.35 -5.95
N HIS A 14 -6.72 7.65 -6.73
CA HIS A 14 -6.87 6.19 -6.62
C HIS A 14 -5.54 5.48 -6.91
N VAL A 15 -4.81 5.86 -7.95
CA VAL A 15 -3.49 5.28 -8.24
C VAL A 15 -2.54 5.44 -7.04
N GLN A 16 -2.51 6.63 -6.42
CA GLN A 16 -1.69 6.90 -5.23
C GLN A 16 -2.08 6.02 -4.04
N PHE A 17 -3.38 5.84 -3.80
CA PHE A 17 -3.88 4.94 -2.76
C PHE A 17 -3.43 3.50 -3.00
N CYS A 18 -3.57 3.02 -4.24
CA CYS A 18 -3.20 1.66 -4.61
C CYS A 18 -1.71 1.38 -4.43
N LEU A 19 -0.84 2.41 -4.55
CA LEU A 19 0.59 2.22 -4.40
C LEU A 19 0.94 1.71 -3.00
N ASN A 20 0.15 2.04 -1.98
CA ASN A 20 0.44 1.70 -0.59
C ASN A 20 -0.06 0.31 -0.12
N HIS A 21 -0.84 -0.38 -0.97
CA HIS A 21 -1.61 -1.56 -0.56
C HIS A 21 -1.45 -2.75 -1.51
N PHE A 22 -1.58 -2.53 -2.82
CA PHE A 22 -1.77 -3.63 -3.78
C PHE A 22 -0.58 -4.60 -3.87
N SER A 23 0.63 -4.10 -3.62
CA SER A 23 1.87 -4.89 -3.67
C SER A 23 2.36 -5.32 -2.28
N SER A 24 1.55 -5.11 -1.23
CA SER A 24 1.87 -5.51 0.13
C SER A 24 1.47 -6.98 0.38
N GLY A 25 1.94 -7.53 1.51
CA GLY A 25 1.63 -8.91 1.87
C GLY A 25 0.16 -9.08 2.26
N VAL A 26 -0.54 -10.02 1.61
CA VAL A 26 -1.90 -10.42 2.00
C VAL A 26 -1.82 -11.61 2.94
N TYR A 27 -2.50 -11.53 4.09
CA TYR A 27 -2.63 -12.65 5.00
C TYR A 27 -3.71 -13.63 4.50
N ALA A 28 -3.32 -14.88 4.27
CA ALA A 28 -4.19 -15.93 3.71
C ALA A 28 -4.58 -17.04 4.71
N GLY A 29 -4.45 -16.78 6.02
CA GLY A 29 -4.79 -17.74 7.08
C GLY A 29 -6.12 -17.44 7.79
N PRO A 30 -6.52 -18.28 8.77
CA PRO A 30 -7.69 -18.02 9.61
C PRO A 30 -7.49 -16.76 10.47
N PRO A 31 -8.55 -16.03 10.83
CA PRO A 31 -8.42 -14.79 11.59
C PRO A 31 -7.74 -15.01 12.94
N VAL A 32 -6.63 -14.32 13.17
CA VAL A 32 -5.89 -14.35 14.45
C VAL A 32 -6.29 -13.14 15.29
N ARG A 33 -6.78 -13.39 16.51
CA ARG A 33 -7.17 -12.35 17.46
C ARG A 33 -5.96 -11.52 17.90
N ASN A 34 -6.18 -10.24 18.23
CA ASN A 34 -5.18 -9.31 18.76
C ASN A 34 -3.96 -9.03 17.86
N ASN A 35 -4.07 -9.27 16.54
CA ASN A 35 -2.96 -9.10 15.60
C ASN A 35 -3.08 -7.83 14.74
N LEU A 36 -3.92 -6.88 15.14
CA LEU A 36 -4.26 -5.69 14.35
C LEU A 36 -3.01 -4.94 13.89
N PHE A 37 -2.13 -4.55 14.81
CA PHE A 37 -0.93 -3.78 14.49
C PHE A 37 -0.03 -4.51 13.49
N LYS A 38 0.21 -5.81 13.71
CA LYS A 38 1.01 -6.65 12.81
C LYS A 38 0.37 -6.73 11.42
N ASN A 39 -0.94 -6.92 11.34
CA ASN A 39 -1.65 -6.98 10.07
C ASN A 39 -1.56 -5.65 9.32
N GLN A 40 -1.77 -4.52 10.00
CA GLN A 40 -1.66 -3.20 9.37
C GLN A 40 -0.25 -2.95 8.85
N THR A 41 0.78 -3.27 9.64
CA THR A 41 2.18 -3.09 9.25
C THR A 41 2.68 -4.04 8.15
N LYS A 42 2.00 -5.17 7.93
CA LYS A 42 2.30 -6.14 6.87
C LYS A 42 1.55 -5.86 5.58
N GLY A 43 0.28 -5.48 5.71
CA GLY A 43 -0.65 -5.24 4.61
C GLY A 43 -0.70 -3.78 4.13
N THR A 44 0.17 -2.93 4.68
CA THR A 44 0.36 -1.55 4.20
C THR A 44 1.83 -1.18 4.24
N TRP A 45 2.23 -0.23 3.40
CA TRP A 45 3.53 0.40 3.47
C TRP A 45 3.40 1.92 3.31
N ASP A 46 4.49 2.65 3.53
CA ASP A 46 4.55 4.09 3.24
C ASP A 46 5.29 4.36 1.93
N ILE A 47 5.03 5.53 1.31
CA ILE A 47 5.79 6.03 0.16
C ILE A 47 6.73 7.14 0.63
N THR A 48 8.01 6.99 0.36
CA THR A 48 9.02 8.04 0.58
C THR A 48 9.10 8.94 -0.65
N CYS A 49 8.92 10.24 -0.46
CA CYS A 49 9.07 11.25 -1.51
C CYS A 49 9.63 12.55 -0.93
N PRO A 50 10.23 13.44 -1.76
CA PRO A 50 10.55 14.80 -1.36
C PRO A 50 9.36 15.53 -0.75
N SER A 51 9.62 16.45 0.18
CA SER A 51 8.57 17.22 0.88
C SER A 51 7.61 17.95 -0.05
N TRP A 52 8.09 18.41 -1.20
CA TRP A 52 7.27 19.12 -2.17
C TRP A 52 6.28 18.20 -2.89
N MET A 53 6.47 16.87 -2.90
CA MET A 53 5.51 15.92 -3.50
C MET A 53 4.35 15.56 -2.57
N VAL A 54 4.36 16.04 -1.31
CA VAL A 54 3.30 15.70 -0.34
C VAL A 54 1.91 16.14 -0.81
N TRP A 55 1.81 17.29 -1.51
CA TRP A 55 0.55 17.78 -2.08
C TRP A 55 0.03 16.83 -3.17
N PHE A 56 0.92 16.30 -4.01
CA PHE A 56 0.57 15.39 -5.09
C PHE A 56 -0.04 14.09 -4.58
N HIS A 57 0.48 13.58 -3.46
CA HIS A 57 -0.09 12.42 -2.77
C HIS A 57 -1.29 12.77 -1.88
N SER A 58 -1.63 14.05 -1.69
CA SER A 58 -2.70 14.51 -0.79
C SER A 58 -2.59 13.91 0.63
N GLY A 59 -1.36 13.67 1.09
CA GLY A 59 -1.09 13.02 2.38
C GLY A 59 -1.36 11.50 2.45
N LEU A 60 -1.63 10.83 1.33
CA LEU A 60 -1.88 9.38 1.26
C LEU A 60 -0.62 8.52 1.35
N LEU A 61 0.55 9.12 1.50
CA LEU A 61 1.85 8.43 1.52
C LEU A 61 2.22 7.83 2.89
N TYR A 62 1.38 8.02 3.92
CA TYR A 62 1.64 7.60 5.31
C TYR A 62 0.65 6.54 5.81
N GLN A 63 0.41 5.47 5.03
CA GLN A 63 -0.65 4.51 5.34
C GLN A 63 -0.37 3.68 6.59
N ILE A 64 0.89 3.33 6.91
CA ILE A 64 1.18 2.59 8.14
C ILE A 64 0.65 3.38 9.35
N LYS A 65 0.93 4.68 9.40
CA LYS A 65 0.48 5.54 10.52
C LYS A 65 -1.02 5.75 10.50
N HIS A 66 -1.61 5.94 9.31
CA HIS A 66 -3.06 6.10 9.17
C HIS A 66 -3.80 4.87 9.70
N HIS A 67 -3.30 3.67 9.41
CA HIS A 67 -3.91 2.42 9.82
C HIS A 67 -3.70 2.10 11.31
N LEU A 68 -2.58 2.51 11.89
CA LEU A 68 -2.31 2.35 13.34
C LEU A 68 -3.03 3.41 14.19
N PHE A 69 -3.20 4.63 13.67
CA PHE A 69 -3.80 5.77 14.37
C PHE A 69 -4.84 6.45 13.49
N PRO A 70 -5.97 5.80 13.17
CA PRO A 70 -6.96 6.30 12.20
C PRO A 70 -7.65 7.59 12.62
N LYS A 71 -7.66 7.88 13.94
CA LYS A 71 -8.21 9.13 14.50
C LYS A 71 -7.25 10.31 14.38
N LEU A 72 -5.98 10.10 14.03
CA LEU A 72 -5.01 11.19 13.91
C LEU A 72 -5.19 11.93 12.57
N PRO A 73 -5.27 13.27 12.57
CA PRO A 73 -5.37 14.05 11.34
C PRO A 73 -4.18 13.80 10.40
N ARG A 74 -4.45 13.75 9.09
CA ARG A 74 -3.43 13.47 8.04
C ARG A 74 -2.23 14.41 8.09
N CYS A 75 -2.45 15.68 8.43
CA CYS A 75 -1.39 16.69 8.56
C CYS A 75 -0.35 16.35 9.65
N ASN A 76 -0.70 15.51 10.63
CA ASN A 76 0.19 15.10 11.71
C ASN A 76 0.91 13.77 11.43
N LEU A 77 0.53 13.03 10.39
CA LEU A 77 1.12 11.72 10.08
C LEU A 77 2.63 11.81 9.78
N ARG A 78 3.06 12.91 9.14
CA ARG A 78 4.50 13.17 8.93
C ARG A 78 5.23 13.34 10.25
N LYS A 79 4.67 14.11 11.19
CA LYS A 79 5.26 14.40 12.49
C LYS A 79 5.39 13.14 13.35
N ILE A 80 4.40 12.24 13.30
CA ILE A 80 4.44 11.01 14.10
C ILE A 80 5.28 9.90 13.48
N SER A 81 5.72 10.05 12.23
CA SER A 81 6.45 9.02 11.49
C SER A 81 7.68 8.43 12.22
N PRO A 82 8.59 9.23 12.83
CA PRO A 82 9.70 8.68 13.60
C PRO A 82 9.24 7.82 14.78
N TYR A 83 8.25 8.28 15.55
CA TYR A 83 7.71 7.54 16.70
C TYR A 83 7.06 6.21 16.29
N VAL A 84 6.33 6.18 15.16
CA VAL A 84 5.75 4.93 14.66
C VAL A 84 6.84 3.95 14.23
N ARG A 85 7.92 4.42 13.62
CA ARG A 85 9.06 3.57 13.25
C ARG A 85 9.74 2.97 14.49
N GLU A 86 9.94 3.77 15.53
CA GLU A 86 10.48 3.31 16.82
C GLU A 86 9.55 2.30 17.49
N LEU A 87 8.24 2.55 17.49
CA LEU A 87 7.24 1.61 18.01
C LEU A 87 7.29 0.27 17.27
N CYS A 88 7.35 0.31 15.92
CA CYS A 88 7.47 -0.90 15.11
C CYS A 88 8.75 -1.66 15.45
N LYS A 89 9.88 -0.96 15.57
CA LYS A 89 11.17 -1.55 15.98
C LYS A 89 11.09 -2.20 17.37
N LYS A 90 10.52 -1.50 18.35
CA LYS A 90 10.37 -1.99 19.74
C LYS A 90 9.57 -3.29 19.83
N HIS A 91 8.55 -3.44 18.97
CA HIS A 91 7.64 -4.59 19.00
C HIS A 91 7.92 -5.61 17.89
N ASN A 92 9.07 -5.54 17.21
CA ASN A 92 9.44 -6.42 16.09
C ASN A 92 8.35 -6.48 14.99
N LEU A 93 7.73 -5.34 14.70
CA LEU A 93 6.76 -5.18 13.62
C LEU A 93 7.48 -4.70 12.35
N PRO A 94 7.07 -5.20 11.17
CA PRO A 94 7.61 -4.71 9.91
C PRO A 94 7.29 -3.22 9.74
N TYR A 95 8.17 -2.50 9.08
CA TYR A 95 7.93 -1.11 8.71
C TYR A 95 8.51 -0.92 7.32
N LEU A 96 7.66 -1.02 6.30
CA LEU A 96 8.07 -0.94 4.91
C LEU A 96 7.78 0.47 4.38
N SER A 97 8.80 1.07 3.78
CA SER A 97 8.73 2.40 3.16
C SER A 97 9.56 2.36 1.89
N VAL A 98 8.93 2.56 0.75
CA VAL A 98 9.57 2.46 -0.58
C VAL A 98 9.52 3.81 -1.28
N SER A 99 10.44 4.07 -2.20
CA SER A 99 10.39 5.31 -2.97
C SER A 99 9.18 5.34 -3.91
N PHE A 100 8.72 6.53 -4.31
CA PHE A 100 7.59 6.65 -5.25
C PHE A 100 7.83 5.89 -6.56
N LEU A 101 9.04 5.97 -7.13
CA LEU A 101 9.40 5.25 -8.36
C LEU A 101 9.35 3.74 -8.14
N GLU A 102 9.99 3.25 -7.08
CA GLU A 102 10.04 1.84 -6.72
C GLU A 102 8.63 1.26 -6.51
N ALA A 103 7.75 1.99 -5.83
CA ALA A 103 6.36 1.55 -5.63
C ALA A 103 5.62 1.33 -6.95
N ASN A 104 5.88 2.16 -7.97
CA ASN A 104 5.28 1.98 -9.30
C ASN A 104 5.85 0.74 -10.00
N VAL A 105 7.17 0.53 -9.93
CA VAL A 105 7.82 -0.67 -10.47
C VAL A 105 7.27 -1.94 -9.82
N LEU A 106 7.17 -1.97 -8.50
CA LEU A 106 6.61 -3.09 -7.74
C LEU A 106 5.15 -3.38 -8.11
N LYS A 107 4.35 -2.32 -8.30
CA LYS A 107 2.95 -2.46 -8.71
C LYS A 107 2.83 -3.08 -10.10
N ILE A 108 3.59 -2.59 -11.08
CA ILE A 108 3.59 -3.15 -12.44
C ILE A 108 4.04 -4.61 -12.41
N GLY A 109 5.08 -4.94 -11.62
CA GLY A 109 5.52 -6.32 -11.41
C GLY A 109 4.43 -7.21 -10.81
N THR A 110 3.71 -6.72 -9.80
CA THR A 110 2.58 -7.42 -9.17
C THR A 110 1.46 -7.70 -10.18
N LEU A 111 1.07 -6.69 -10.97
CA LEU A 111 0.04 -6.83 -12.00
C LEU A 111 0.46 -7.82 -13.10
N ARG A 112 1.74 -7.80 -13.50
CA ARG A 112 2.30 -8.77 -14.44
C ARG A 112 2.21 -10.19 -13.90
N THR A 113 2.61 -10.41 -12.65
CA THR A 113 2.52 -11.73 -12.01
C THR A 113 1.08 -12.22 -11.94
N ALA A 114 0.15 -11.36 -11.53
CA ALA A 114 -1.27 -11.70 -11.50
C ALA A 114 -1.82 -12.06 -12.89
N ALA A 115 -1.44 -11.30 -13.93
CA ALA A 115 -1.84 -11.59 -15.31
C ALA A 115 -1.28 -12.94 -15.81
N LEU A 116 -0.04 -13.28 -15.45
CA LEU A 116 0.55 -14.57 -15.80
C LEU A 116 -0.15 -15.73 -15.09
N GLN A 117 -0.48 -15.59 -13.79
CA GLN A 117 -1.25 -16.58 -13.04
C GLN A 117 -2.64 -16.79 -13.64
N ALA A 118 -3.34 -15.70 -13.98
CA ALA A 118 -4.64 -15.77 -14.64
C ALA A 118 -4.56 -16.49 -15.99
N ARG A 119 -3.51 -16.22 -16.80
CA ARG A 119 -3.29 -16.88 -18.09
C ARG A 119 -3.14 -18.40 -17.97
N VAL A 120 -2.41 -18.86 -16.96
CA VAL A 120 -2.22 -20.31 -16.69
C VAL A 120 -3.54 -20.97 -16.31
N ILE A 121 -4.37 -20.30 -15.50
CA ILE A 121 -5.70 -20.80 -15.10
C ILE A 121 -6.61 -20.90 -16.33
N THR A 122 -6.59 -19.92 -17.23
CA THR A 122 -7.47 -19.90 -18.42
C THR A 122 -7.01 -20.84 -19.54
N ASN A 123 -5.71 -21.18 -19.60
CA ASN A 123 -5.14 -22.09 -20.60
C ASN A 123 -4.39 -23.24 -19.91
N PRO A 124 -5.08 -24.18 -19.25
CA PRO A 124 -4.43 -25.31 -18.61
C PRO A 124 -3.76 -26.18 -19.69
N ILE A 125 -2.45 -26.43 -19.54
CA ILE A 125 -1.75 -27.45 -20.35
C ILE A 125 -2.43 -28.79 -20.05
N PRO A 126 -2.85 -29.59 -21.07
CA PRO A 126 -3.43 -30.90 -20.83
C PRO A 126 -2.43 -31.75 -20.01
N LYS A 127 -2.85 -32.20 -18.83
CA LYS A 127 -2.09 -33.17 -18.03
C LYS A 127 -2.28 -34.56 -18.63
N ASN A 128 -1.63 -34.82 -19.76
CA ASN A 128 -1.49 -36.16 -20.33
C ASN A 128 0.00 -36.53 -20.34
N LEU A 129 0.47 -36.97 -19.16
CA LEU A 129 1.50 -37.99 -18.94
C LEU A 129 1.08 -38.77 -17.69
#